data_AF-V8R2W9-F1
#
_entry.id   AF-V8R2W9-F1
#
_cell.length_a   1.000
_cell.length_b   1.000
_cell.length_c   1.000
_cell.angle_alpha   90.00
_cell.angle_beta   90.00
_cell.angle_gamma   90.00
#
_symmetry.space_group_name_H-M   'P 1'
#
loop_
_entity.id
_entity.type
_entity.pdbx_description
1 polymer ?
#
loop_
_entity_poly.entity_id
_entity_poly.type
_entity_poly.pdbx_seq_one_letter_code
_entity_poly.pdbx_strand_id
1 'polypeptide(L)'
;MKLDEDPLFPPSRSIVEISKSPDFKHAPAKPEEEHVYSKSFRIKKHNQEIIQKEESRKQLEKCIFKFPSEWGRENFDTRYGWLLSDSELGPAMPKIDYNQLKEHQKAMAFWEDAGLKDIKAKHWHFPPKEFIHVFRKCGWLSGEELTQLLPTSALRIKDSNLVSEGVTLSAVAQQNIGDLKRPLNKALQKFLVANSTLRMAAFFGNATQETQWLGKMHENNSSAKYFPWDGRGLLQLTWPGNYVKYWKFRGRKVPSPLVSALTAAHKSADNTGSNSHLADSQLTPKGLTAEMIRWRDDVEKKPVDATNSAGAYWAWTQAAKLADKSPVMVRVVRESGGKQFVYYSCEVFGQVAATVNFGSPVHDVTKINKVNGIIARNQAYTNALVVLTEQMNFPDATGKISELPDPFKARRQ
;
A
#
# COMPACT_ATOMS: atom_id res chain seq x y z
N MET A 1 38.94 8.91 -4.51
CA MET A 1 39.54 10.25 -4.65
C MET A 1 39.94 10.71 -3.25
N LYS A 2 41.24 10.78 -2.96
CA LYS A 2 41.76 11.53 -1.81
C LYS A 2 42.25 12.88 -2.35
N LEU A 3 41.89 13.97 -1.68
CA LEU A 3 41.95 15.33 -2.21
C LEU A 3 43.03 16.20 -1.54
N ASP A 4 43.94 15.60 -0.78
CA ASP A 4 44.69 16.33 0.25
C ASP A 4 46.22 16.27 0.08
N GLU A 5 46.76 16.06 -1.13
CA GLU A 5 48.20 16.20 -1.36
C GLU A 5 48.48 17.19 -2.49
N ASP A 6 49.16 18.30 -2.17
CA ASP A 6 49.74 19.23 -3.14
C ASP A 6 51.06 18.64 -3.69
N PRO A 7 51.33 18.74 -5.01
CA PRO A 7 52.54 18.19 -5.58
C PRO A 7 53.78 19.03 -5.24
N LEU A 8 54.86 18.31 -4.91
CA LEU A 8 56.20 18.79 -4.60
C LEU A 8 56.99 19.25 -5.85
N PHE A 9 57.51 20.50 -5.79
CA PHE A 9 58.80 21.02 -6.33
C PHE A 9 59.00 21.30 -7.85
N PRO A 10 60.09 22.02 -8.28
CA PRO A 10 60.83 23.25 -7.80
C PRO A 10 61.28 24.19 -9.01
N PRO A 11 62.25 25.18 -8.98
CA PRO A 11 63.20 25.63 -7.95
C PRO A 11 63.54 27.15 -7.79
N SER A 12 64.06 27.49 -6.59
CA SER A 12 65.25 28.30 -6.28
C SER A 12 65.51 29.73 -6.81
N ARG A 13 64.53 30.51 -7.27
CA ARG A 13 64.77 31.96 -7.51
C ARG A 13 63.70 32.83 -6.86
N SER A 14 64.12 33.93 -6.25
CA SER A 14 63.17 34.88 -5.68
C SER A 14 62.44 35.61 -6.82
N ILE A 15 61.19 36.03 -6.56
CA ILE A 15 60.36 36.78 -7.52
C ILE A 15 61.07 38.03 -8.07
N VAL A 16 62.02 38.58 -7.29
CA VAL A 16 62.82 39.77 -7.61
C VAL A 16 63.94 39.46 -8.60
N GLU A 17 64.46 38.23 -8.63
CA GLU A 17 65.48 37.81 -9.60
C GLU A 17 64.87 37.57 -10.98
N ILE A 18 63.61 37.10 -11.03
CA ILE A 18 62.87 36.83 -12.28
C ILE A 18 62.51 38.14 -12.99
N SER A 19 62.26 39.24 -12.26
CA SER A 19 61.85 40.51 -12.88
C SER A 19 62.99 41.27 -13.57
N LYS A 20 64.25 40.98 -13.23
CA LYS A 20 65.42 41.71 -13.74
C LYS A 20 66.00 41.12 -15.02
N SER A 21 65.66 39.89 -15.39
CA SER A 21 66.03 39.25 -16.66
C SER A 21 65.05 38.11 -16.97
N PRO A 22 63.84 38.41 -17.50
CA PRO A 22 62.89 37.37 -17.86
C PRO A 22 63.44 36.52 -19.01
N ASP A 23 63.61 35.22 -18.76
CA ASP A 23 64.00 34.25 -19.80
C ASP A 23 62.77 33.84 -20.60
N PHE A 24 62.62 34.44 -21.79
CA PHE A 24 61.52 34.14 -22.70
C PHE A 24 61.76 32.88 -23.56
N LYS A 25 62.84 32.11 -23.34
CA LYS A 25 63.12 30.88 -24.12
C LYS A 25 62.05 29.79 -23.98
N HIS A 26 61.19 29.89 -22.97
CA HIS A 26 60.08 28.95 -22.73
C HIS A 26 58.70 29.61 -22.72
N ALA A 27 58.58 30.87 -23.15
CA ALA A 27 57.26 31.48 -23.31
C ALA A 27 56.59 30.89 -24.58
N PRO A 28 55.47 30.15 -24.45
CA PRO A 28 54.82 29.57 -25.62
C PRO A 28 54.34 30.67 -26.56
N ALA A 29 54.69 30.55 -27.84
CA ALA A 29 54.22 31.43 -28.89
C ALA A 29 52.72 31.16 -29.14
N LYS A 30 51.88 31.92 -28.45
CA LYS A 30 50.41 31.81 -28.35
C LYS A 30 49.93 30.69 -27.42
N PRO A 31 49.10 30.98 -26.40
CA PRO A 31 48.41 29.94 -25.66
C PRO A 31 47.36 29.34 -26.59
N GLU A 32 47.52 28.07 -26.96
CA GLU A 32 46.43 27.27 -27.49
C GLU A 32 45.28 27.26 -26.46
N GLU A 33 44.04 27.38 -26.95
CA GLU A 33 42.83 27.79 -26.22
C GLU A 33 42.44 26.91 -25.01
N GLU A 34 43.09 25.76 -24.81
CA GLU A 34 42.75 24.80 -23.75
C GLU A 34 43.42 25.10 -22.39
N HIS A 35 44.53 25.86 -22.35
CA HIS A 35 45.29 26.06 -21.11
C HIS A 35 44.75 27.17 -20.18
N VAL A 36 43.76 27.96 -20.60
CA VAL A 36 43.35 29.22 -19.94
C VAL A 36 42.16 29.08 -18.98
N TYR A 37 41.47 27.94 -18.97
CA TYR A 37 40.28 27.81 -18.13
C TYR A 37 40.61 27.69 -16.64
N SER A 38 40.04 28.59 -15.83
CA SER A 38 40.14 28.55 -14.37
C SER A 38 39.66 27.20 -13.81
N LYS A 39 40.19 26.77 -12.65
CA LYS A 39 39.75 25.53 -11.97
C LYS A 39 38.22 25.45 -11.83
N SER A 40 37.58 26.58 -11.56
CA SER A 40 36.11 26.71 -11.48
C SER A 40 35.42 26.34 -12.80
N PHE A 41 35.91 26.85 -13.93
CA PHE A 41 35.35 26.53 -15.25
C PHE A 41 35.48 25.05 -15.58
N ARG A 42 36.65 24.44 -15.30
CA ARG A 42 36.88 23.00 -15.56
C ARG A 42 35.93 22.12 -14.73
N ILE A 43 35.78 22.42 -13.44
CA ILE A 43 34.84 21.72 -12.55
C ILE A 43 33.41 21.87 -13.06
N LYS A 44 33.04 23.06 -13.52
CA LYS A 44 31.68 23.33 -14.01
C LYS A 44 31.36 22.57 -15.30
N LYS A 45 32.26 22.59 -16.28
CA LYS A 45 32.13 21.84 -17.54
C LYS A 45 32.03 20.34 -17.25
N HIS A 46 32.89 19.84 -16.37
CA HIS A 46 32.84 18.45 -15.92
C HIS A 46 31.51 18.08 -15.24
N ASN A 47 30.99 18.94 -14.35
CA ASN A 47 29.69 18.73 -13.71
C ASN A 47 28.54 18.76 -14.72
N GLN A 48 28.57 19.66 -15.70
CA GLN A 48 27.59 19.68 -16.79
C GLN A 48 27.62 18.36 -17.57
N GLU A 49 28.80 17.89 -17.99
CA GLU A 49 28.95 16.61 -18.69
C GLU A 49 28.41 15.44 -17.86
N ILE A 50 28.65 15.42 -16.54
CA ILE A 50 28.09 14.40 -15.65
C ILE A 50 26.56 14.48 -15.59
N ILE A 51 25.99 15.68 -15.40
CA ILE A 51 24.53 15.87 -15.27
C ILE A 51 23.79 15.55 -16.58
N GLN A 52 24.46 15.66 -17.73
CA GLN A 52 23.87 15.30 -19.02
C GLN A 52 23.79 13.78 -19.23
N LYS A 53 24.52 12.96 -18.47
CA LYS A 53 24.43 11.50 -18.54
C LYS A 53 23.10 11.02 -17.97
N GLU A 54 22.44 10.11 -18.70
CA GLU A 54 21.13 9.55 -18.32
C GLU A 54 21.15 8.90 -16.92
N GLU A 55 22.22 8.17 -16.59
CA GLU A 55 22.36 7.52 -15.29
C GLU A 55 22.43 8.55 -14.14
N SER A 56 23.21 9.63 -14.32
CA SER A 56 23.30 10.72 -13.35
C SER A 56 21.94 11.40 -13.16
N ARG A 57 21.19 11.64 -14.25
CA ARG A 57 19.85 12.24 -14.17
C ARG A 57 18.91 11.38 -13.34
N LYS A 58 18.86 10.07 -13.59
CA LYS A 58 18.04 9.12 -12.81
C LYS A 58 18.41 9.07 -11.33
N GLN A 59 19.69 9.26 -11.00
CA GLN A 59 20.13 9.36 -9.60
C GLN A 59 19.69 10.69 -8.98
N LEU A 60 19.87 11.81 -9.69
CA LEU A 60 19.49 13.15 -9.24
C LEU A 60 17.98 13.30 -9.00
N GLU A 61 17.13 12.59 -9.77
CA GLU A 61 15.68 12.53 -9.56
C GLU A 61 15.27 12.01 -8.16
N LYS A 62 16.19 11.36 -7.45
CA LYS A 62 15.98 10.79 -6.10
C LYS A 62 16.82 11.48 -5.03
N CYS A 63 17.65 12.44 -5.41
CA CYS A 63 18.51 13.16 -4.48
C CYS A 63 17.70 14.15 -3.65
N ILE A 64 17.91 14.11 -2.33
CA ILE A 64 17.34 15.05 -1.38
C ILE A 64 18.39 16.14 -1.16
N PHE A 65 18.03 17.40 -1.42
CA PHE A 65 18.95 18.53 -1.29
C PHE A 65 18.56 19.41 -0.11
N LYS A 66 19.57 19.93 0.60
CA LYS A 66 19.36 20.90 1.68
C LYS A 66 19.70 22.30 1.21
N PHE A 67 18.69 23.09 0.87
CA PHE A 67 18.86 24.47 0.44
C PHE A 67 17.80 25.40 1.05
N PRO A 68 18.05 26.73 1.08
CA PRO A 68 17.09 27.70 1.61
C PRO A 68 15.79 27.70 0.82
N SER A 69 14.65 27.86 1.50
CA SER A 69 13.33 28.00 0.89
C SER A 69 13.31 29.14 -0.11
N GLU A 70 12.63 28.91 -1.24
CA GLU A 70 12.44 29.98 -2.22
C GLU A 70 11.48 31.08 -1.75
N TRP A 71 10.70 30.76 -0.72
CA TRP A 71 9.64 31.59 -0.16
C TRP A 71 10.06 32.34 1.11
N GLY A 72 11.36 32.41 1.41
CA GLY A 72 11.91 33.23 2.49
C GLY A 72 12.21 34.65 2.04
N ARG A 73 11.88 35.64 2.87
CA ARG A 73 12.12 37.07 2.59
C ARG A 73 13.57 37.45 2.83
N GLU A 74 14.14 36.96 3.93
CA GLU A 74 15.44 37.44 4.43
C GLU A 74 16.63 36.97 3.59
N ASN A 75 16.47 35.91 2.80
CA ASN A 75 17.56 35.27 2.06
C ASN A 75 17.60 35.62 0.56
N PHE A 76 16.78 36.57 0.09
CA PHE A 76 16.68 36.90 -1.33
C PHE A 76 18.03 37.30 -1.92
N ASP A 77 18.72 38.26 -1.30
CA ASP A 77 20.00 38.76 -1.83
C ASP A 77 21.09 37.68 -1.82
N THR A 78 21.07 36.78 -0.83
CA THR A 78 21.98 35.63 -0.79
C THR A 78 21.74 34.66 -1.94
N ARG A 79 20.49 34.46 -2.36
CA ARG A 79 20.12 33.53 -3.44
C ARG A 79 20.29 34.12 -4.83
N TYR A 80 19.95 35.40 -5.00
CA TYR A 80 19.84 36.03 -6.31
C TYR A 80 20.85 37.15 -6.53
N GLY A 81 21.64 37.55 -5.54
CA GLY A 81 22.63 38.64 -5.66
C GLY A 81 23.63 38.45 -6.80
N TRP A 82 23.87 37.21 -7.23
CA TRP A 82 24.69 36.90 -8.40
C TRP A 82 24.13 37.49 -9.71
N LEU A 83 22.82 37.79 -9.79
CA LEU A 83 22.21 38.44 -10.96
C LEU A 83 22.73 39.87 -11.19
N LEU A 84 23.32 40.51 -10.18
CA LEU A 84 23.90 41.86 -10.32
C LEU A 84 25.29 41.84 -10.96
N SER A 85 25.81 40.66 -11.30
CA SER A 85 27.11 40.47 -11.93
C SER A 85 26.93 39.78 -13.28
N ASP A 86 27.86 40.03 -14.21
CA ASP A 86 27.91 39.28 -15.46
C ASP A 86 28.11 37.79 -15.18
N SER A 87 27.37 36.96 -15.91
CA SER A 87 27.43 35.51 -15.79
C SER A 87 27.32 34.84 -17.15
N GLU A 88 27.56 33.54 -17.19
CA GLU A 88 27.34 32.74 -18.40
C GLU A 88 25.87 32.69 -18.87
N LEU A 89 24.93 33.07 -18.01
CA LEU A 89 23.50 33.13 -18.33
C LEU A 89 23.10 34.47 -18.94
N GLY A 90 24.00 35.45 -18.95
CA GLY A 90 23.76 36.79 -19.49
C GLY A 90 24.47 37.90 -18.72
N PRO A 91 24.37 39.14 -19.22
CA PRO A 91 24.91 40.32 -18.56
C PRO A 91 24.23 40.57 -17.20
N ALA A 92 24.87 41.37 -16.37
CA ALA A 92 24.32 41.85 -15.10
C ALA A 92 22.91 42.44 -15.29
N MET A 93 21.98 42.00 -14.44
CA MET A 93 20.62 42.52 -14.39
C MET A 93 20.63 43.99 -13.94
N PRO A 94 19.89 44.88 -14.62
CA PRO A 94 19.71 46.25 -14.17
C PRO A 94 19.15 46.30 -12.74
N LYS A 95 19.68 47.22 -11.93
CA LYS A 95 19.32 47.32 -10.50
C LYS A 95 17.83 47.60 -10.27
N ILE A 96 17.18 48.29 -11.20
CA ILE A 96 15.73 48.56 -11.15
C ILE A 96 14.95 47.23 -11.25
N ASP A 97 15.27 46.40 -12.23
CA ASP A 97 14.61 45.10 -12.44
C ASP A 97 14.89 44.14 -11.28
N TYR A 98 16.12 44.14 -10.77
CA TYR A 98 16.48 43.37 -9.58
C TYR A 98 15.63 43.74 -8.35
N ASN A 99 15.42 45.04 -8.13
CA ASN A 99 14.58 45.52 -7.04
C ASN A 99 13.11 45.16 -7.25
N GLN A 100 12.60 45.23 -8.49
CA GLN A 100 11.23 44.79 -8.79
C GLN A 100 11.04 43.30 -8.51
N LEU A 101 11.99 42.45 -8.94
CA LEU A 101 11.98 41.02 -8.64
C LEU A 101 12.02 40.76 -7.13
N LYS A 102 12.84 41.51 -6.40
CA LYS A 102 12.96 41.40 -4.94
C LYS A 102 11.64 41.71 -4.24
N GLU A 103 10.99 42.82 -4.60
CA GLU A 103 9.72 43.20 -3.99
C GLU A 103 8.60 42.22 -4.35
N HIS A 104 8.58 41.73 -5.60
CA HIS A 104 7.64 40.69 -6.01
C HIS A 104 7.82 39.39 -5.22
N GLN A 105 9.07 38.91 -5.08
CA GLN A 105 9.36 37.70 -4.30
C GLN A 105 8.99 37.88 -2.83
N LYS A 106 9.31 39.03 -2.21
CA LYS A 106 8.93 39.31 -0.82
C LYS A 106 7.42 39.31 -0.60
N ALA A 107 6.65 39.78 -1.58
CA ALA A 107 5.19 39.79 -1.52
C ALA A 107 4.59 38.37 -1.58
N MET A 108 5.22 37.45 -2.31
CA MET A 108 4.80 36.03 -2.35
C MET A 108 5.42 35.17 -1.24
N ALA A 109 6.51 35.61 -0.65
CA ALA A 109 7.20 34.92 0.42
C ALA A 109 6.31 34.83 1.66
N PHE A 110 6.12 33.62 2.17
CA PHE A 110 5.29 33.31 3.32
C PHE A 110 6.03 32.50 4.39
N TRP A 111 7.32 32.18 4.17
CA TRP A 111 8.02 31.20 4.98
C TRP A 111 8.11 31.61 6.45
N GLU A 112 8.39 32.88 6.72
CA GLU A 112 8.45 33.44 8.07
C GLU A 112 7.07 33.43 8.76
N ASP A 113 5.99 33.60 8.00
CA ASP A 113 4.62 33.64 8.52
C ASP A 113 4.05 32.24 8.78
N ALA A 114 4.59 31.21 8.12
CA ALA A 114 4.12 29.82 8.24
C ALA A 114 4.29 29.25 9.66
N GLY A 115 5.10 29.89 10.52
CA GLY A 115 5.20 29.54 11.94
C GLY A 115 5.70 28.10 12.20
N LEU A 116 6.47 27.53 11.27
CA LEU A 116 6.93 26.15 11.34
C LEU A 116 8.00 25.99 12.44
N LYS A 117 7.64 25.38 13.57
CA LYS A 117 8.53 25.24 14.74
C LYS A 117 9.79 24.39 14.46
N ASP A 118 9.67 23.36 13.63
CA ASP A 118 10.73 22.36 13.43
C ASP A 118 11.40 22.42 12.05
N ILE A 119 10.97 23.34 11.17
CA ILE A 119 11.46 23.45 9.80
C ILE A 119 12.02 24.86 9.56
N LYS A 120 13.35 24.98 9.64
CA LYS A 120 14.07 26.24 9.37
C LYS A 120 14.04 26.61 7.89
N ALA A 121 14.32 27.88 7.57
CA ALA A 121 14.42 28.38 6.19
C ALA A 121 15.31 27.51 5.29
N LYS A 122 16.45 27.01 5.80
CA LYS A 122 17.26 25.99 5.12
C LYS A 122 16.87 24.59 5.59
N HIS A 123 16.15 23.86 4.76
CA HIS A 123 15.61 22.53 5.05
C HIS A 123 15.84 21.57 3.88
N TRP A 124 15.46 20.30 4.08
CA TRP A 124 15.60 19.25 3.08
C TRP A 124 14.41 19.28 2.12
N HIS A 125 14.69 19.25 0.82
CA HIS A 125 13.70 19.22 -0.26
C HIS A 125 13.70 17.86 -0.92
N PHE A 126 12.52 17.26 -1.00
CA PHE A 126 12.30 16.03 -1.73
C PHE A 126 11.96 16.34 -3.18
N PRO A 127 12.42 15.54 -4.16
CA PRO A 127 11.94 15.64 -5.53
C PRO A 127 10.42 15.37 -5.56
N PRO A 128 9.57 16.37 -5.86
CA PRO A 128 8.13 16.26 -5.62
C PRO A 128 7.48 15.17 -6.49
N LYS A 129 7.96 14.98 -7.73
CA LYS A 129 7.48 13.92 -8.63
C LYS A 129 7.79 12.53 -8.10
N GLU A 130 9.00 12.29 -7.61
CA GLU A 130 9.39 11.00 -7.04
C GLU A 130 8.68 10.75 -5.71
N PHE A 131 8.54 11.78 -4.88
CA PHE A 131 7.76 11.70 -3.65
C PHE A 131 6.31 11.26 -3.92
N ILE A 132 5.63 11.91 -4.86
CA ILE A 132 4.27 11.53 -5.28
C ILE A 132 4.27 10.13 -5.90
N HIS A 133 5.23 9.78 -6.75
CA HIS A 133 5.33 8.46 -7.35
C HIS A 133 5.44 7.34 -6.30
N VAL A 134 6.24 7.54 -5.25
CA VAL A 134 6.35 6.61 -4.13
C VAL A 134 5.06 6.61 -3.30
N PHE A 135 4.50 7.77 -3.00
CA PHE A 135 3.30 7.90 -2.16
C PHE A 135 2.07 7.26 -2.81
N ARG A 136 1.94 7.33 -4.14
CA ARG A 136 0.89 6.65 -4.92
C ARG A 136 0.95 5.12 -4.83
N LYS A 137 2.08 4.55 -4.39
CA LYS A 137 2.20 3.10 -4.13
C LYS A 137 1.74 2.72 -2.73
N CYS A 138 1.40 3.70 -1.88
CA CYS A 138 0.86 3.45 -0.56
C CYS A 138 -0.58 2.93 -0.69
N GLY A 139 -0.77 1.63 -0.49
CA GLY A 139 -2.11 1.01 -0.46
C GLY A 139 -2.77 1.03 0.93
N TRP A 140 -2.37 1.95 1.82
CA TRP A 140 -2.94 2.02 3.17
C TRP A 140 -4.26 2.76 3.16
N LEU A 141 -5.26 2.16 3.82
CA LEU A 141 -6.60 2.72 3.93
C LEU A 141 -6.82 3.39 5.30
N SER A 142 -7.45 4.56 5.27
CA SER A 142 -8.03 5.24 6.42
C SER A 142 -9.24 4.48 6.98
N GLY A 143 -9.77 4.91 8.14
CA GLY A 143 -10.95 4.22 8.72
C GLY A 143 -12.20 4.50 7.88
N GLU A 144 -12.23 5.69 7.31
CA GLU A 144 -13.20 6.20 6.39
C GLU A 144 -13.21 5.42 5.07
N GLU A 145 -12.05 5.18 4.46
CA GLU A 145 -11.94 4.34 3.26
C GLU A 145 -12.33 2.89 3.54
N LEU A 146 -11.90 2.32 4.68
CA LEU A 146 -12.34 0.99 5.11
C LEU A 146 -13.86 0.92 5.30
N THR A 147 -14.49 2.00 5.76
CA THR A 147 -15.94 2.10 5.89
C THR A 147 -16.59 2.09 4.51
N GLN A 148 -16.07 2.87 3.55
CA GLN A 148 -16.59 2.95 2.19
C GLN A 148 -16.56 1.61 1.44
N LEU A 149 -15.66 0.70 1.79
CA LEU A 149 -15.63 -0.66 1.23
C LEU A 149 -16.88 -1.50 1.54
N LEU A 150 -17.66 -1.13 2.57
CA LEU A 150 -18.91 -1.81 2.88
C LEU A 150 -20.04 -1.33 1.94
N PRO A 151 -20.69 -2.20 1.16
CA PRO A 151 -21.83 -1.80 0.34
C PRO A 151 -22.99 -1.30 1.23
N THR A 152 -23.92 -0.49 0.72
CA THR A 152 -25.07 -0.02 1.52
C THR A 152 -26.17 -1.07 1.72
N SER A 153 -26.18 -2.10 0.89
CA SER A 153 -27.12 -3.23 0.96
C SER A 153 -26.47 -4.49 0.42
N ALA A 154 -27.02 -5.65 0.80
CA ALA A 154 -26.57 -6.95 0.33
C ALA A 154 -27.76 -7.85 -0.02
N LEU A 155 -27.66 -8.53 -1.15
CA LEU A 155 -28.62 -9.51 -1.63
C LEU A 155 -28.36 -10.86 -0.98
N ARG A 156 -29.42 -11.48 -0.47
CA ARG A 156 -29.37 -12.80 0.19
C ARG A 156 -30.56 -13.65 -0.22
N ILE A 157 -30.35 -14.97 -0.19
CA ILE A 157 -31.44 -15.92 -0.33
C ILE A 157 -31.98 -16.18 1.08
N LYS A 158 -33.24 -15.84 1.32
CA LYS A 158 -33.97 -16.07 2.57
C LYS A 158 -35.29 -16.76 2.22
N ASP A 159 -35.55 -17.93 2.81
CA ASP A 159 -36.76 -18.72 2.57
C ASP A 159 -37.04 -18.92 1.06
N SER A 160 -35.99 -19.30 0.31
CA SER A 160 -35.97 -19.46 -1.15
C SER A 160 -36.26 -18.19 -1.98
N ASN A 161 -36.41 -17.03 -1.35
CA ASN A 161 -36.61 -15.75 -2.01
C ASN A 161 -35.34 -14.90 -1.97
N LEU A 162 -35.10 -14.16 -3.04
CA LEU A 162 -34.03 -13.16 -3.07
C LEU A 162 -34.53 -11.90 -2.37
N VAL A 163 -33.79 -11.45 -1.36
CA VAL A 163 -34.10 -10.24 -0.60
C VAL A 163 -32.89 -9.31 -0.60
N SER A 164 -33.14 -8.00 -0.49
CA SER A 164 -32.09 -6.99 -0.29
C SER A 164 -32.16 -6.49 1.15
N GLU A 165 -31.08 -6.69 1.90
CA GLU A 165 -30.95 -6.27 3.29
C GLU A 165 -30.04 -5.05 3.39
N GLY A 166 -30.41 -4.08 4.23
CA GLY A 166 -29.56 -2.92 4.51
C GLY A 166 -28.31 -3.32 5.28
N VAL A 167 -27.14 -2.90 4.81
CA VAL A 167 -25.89 -3.08 5.54
C VAL A 167 -25.70 -1.90 6.47
N THR A 168 -26.00 -2.09 7.75
CA THR A 168 -25.90 -1.04 8.76
C THR A 168 -24.49 -1.00 9.34
N LEU A 169 -23.90 0.19 9.44
CA LEU A 169 -22.62 0.39 10.10
C LEU A 169 -22.86 0.43 11.61
N SER A 170 -22.83 -0.73 12.26
CA SER A 170 -23.03 -0.85 13.71
C SER A 170 -21.87 -0.24 14.51
N ALA A 171 -22.10 0.10 15.78
CA ALA A 171 -21.05 0.57 16.68
C ALA A 171 -19.89 -0.45 16.79
N VAL A 172 -20.21 -1.75 16.79
CA VAL A 172 -19.21 -2.84 16.79
C VAL A 172 -18.37 -2.82 15.52
N ALA A 173 -19.00 -2.63 14.35
CA ALA A 173 -18.26 -2.53 13.09
C ALA A 173 -17.34 -1.29 13.05
N GLN A 174 -17.80 -0.14 13.55
CA GLN A 174 -16.98 1.07 13.65
C GLN A 174 -15.78 0.87 14.57
N GLN A 175 -15.99 0.25 15.73
CA GLN A 175 -14.92 -0.09 16.66
C GLN A 175 -13.91 -1.04 16.00
N ASN A 176 -14.39 -2.12 15.37
CA ASN A 176 -13.53 -3.07 14.66
C ASN A 176 -12.72 -2.39 13.54
N ILE A 177 -13.31 -1.47 12.78
CA ILE A 177 -12.58 -0.69 11.76
C ILE A 177 -11.45 0.13 12.43
N GLY A 178 -11.74 0.82 13.53
CA GLY A 178 -10.75 1.59 14.29
C GLY A 178 -9.59 0.73 14.80
N ASP A 179 -9.91 -0.40 15.41
CA ASP A 179 -8.94 -1.34 16.00
C ASP A 179 -8.10 -2.05 14.93
N LEU A 180 -8.72 -2.42 13.80
CA LEU A 180 -8.09 -3.18 12.72
C LEU A 180 -7.29 -2.29 11.76
N LYS A 181 -7.59 -0.99 11.61
CA LYS A 181 -7.00 -0.11 10.58
C LYS A 181 -5.49 -0.25 10.43
N ARG A 182 -4.74 -0.03 11.52
CA ARG A 182 -3.27 -0.12 11.51
C ARG A 182 -2.74 -1.54 11.26
N PRO A 183 -3.15 -2.57 12.02
CA PRO A 183 -2.65 -3.93 11.81
C PRO A 183 -3.12 -4.54 10.48
N LEU A 184 -4.24 -4.11 9.92
CA LEU A 184 -4.74 -4.57 8.63
C LEU A 184 -3.88 -4.02 7.50
N ASN A 185 -3.62 -2.72 7.45
CA ASN A 185 -2.71 -2.13 6.45
C ASN A 185 -1.32 -2.79 6.48
N LYS A 186 -0.77 -3.04 7.67
CA LYS A 186 0.49 -3.78 7.83
C LYS A 186 0.40 -5.21 7.29
N ALA A 187 -0.69 -5.92 7.55
CA ALA A 187 -0.89 -7.27 7.05
C ALA A 187 -1.05 -7.29 5.51
N LEU A 188 -1.89 -6.41 4.94
CA LEU A 188 -2.08 -6.31 3.50
C LEU A 188 -0.75 -6.04 2.77
N GLN A 189 0.12 -5.20 3.34
CA GLN A 189 1.48 -4.99 2.84
C GLN A 189 2.35 -6.24 2.99
N LYS A 190 2.38 -6.84 4.19
CA LYS A 190 3.20 -8.02 4.52
C LYS A 190 2.91 -9.21 3.60
N PHE A 191 1.65 -9.40 3.23
CA PHE A 191 1.20 -10.50 2.37
C PHE A 191 1.01 -10.09 0.91
N LEU A 192 1.54 -8.92 0.51
CA LEU A 192 1.52 -8.40 -0.85
C LEU A 192 0.10 -8.27 -1.45
N VAL A 193 -0.92 -8.14 -0.60
CA VAL A 193 -2.30 -7.87 -1.02
C VAL A 193 -2.41 -6.43 -1.48
N ALA A 194 -1.79 -5.48 -0.76
CA ALA A 194 -1.81 -4.05 -1.08
C ALA A 194 -1.02 -3.67 -2.36
N ASN A 195 -0.27 -4.60 -2.95
CA ASN A 195 0.48 -4.36 -4.18
C ASN A 195 -0.41 -4.33 -5.44
N SER A 196 -1.69 -4.70 -5.32
CA SER A 196 -2.66 -4.66 -6.41
C SER A 196 -4.02 -4.29 -5.84
N THR A 197 -4.64 -3.26 -6.40
CA THR A 197 -6.00 -2.84 -6.03
C THR A 197 -7.03 -3.93 -6.32
N LEU A 198 -6.79 -4.79 -7.32
CA LEU A 198 -7.62 -5.96 -7.61
C LEU A 198 -7.51 -7.04 -6.51
N ARG A 199 -6.29 -7.28 -6.00
CA ARG A 199 -6.09 -8.17 -4.84
C ARG A 199 -6.79 -7.63 -3.61
N MET A 200 -6.67 -6.33 -3.34
CA MET A 200 -7.39 -5.69 -2.24
C MET A 200 -8.91 -5.84 -2.40
N ALA A 201 -9.45 -5.50 -3.56
CA ALA A 201 -10.89 -5.64 -3.82
C ALA A 201 -11.37 -7.07 -3.60
N ALA A 202 -10.64 -8.07 -4.11
CA ALA A 202 -10.98 -9.48 -3.94
C ALA A 202 -10.83 -9.97 -2.48
N PHE A 203 -9.82 -9.49 -1.76
CA PHE A 203 -9.65 -9.75 -0.33
C PHE A 203 -10.84 -9.21 0.47
N PHE A 204 -11.18 -7.93 0.27
CA PHE A 204 -12.29 -7.28 0.99
C PHE A 204 -13.65 -7.84 0.60
N GLY A 205 -13.88 -8.14 -0.68
CA GLY A 205 -15.12 -8.76 -1.15
C GLY A 205 -15.43 -10.10 -0.46
N ASN A 206 -14.39 -10.81 0.00
CA ASN A 206 -14.54 -11.98 0.87
C ASN A 206 -14.64 -11.57 2.34
N ALA A 207 -13.65 -10.85 2.85
CA ALA A 207 -13.51 -10.57 4.28
C ALA A 207 -14.71 -9.84 4.90
N THR A 208 -15.29 -8.88 4.18
CA THR A 208 -16.45 -8.14 4.71
C THR A 208 -17.68 -9.03 4.78
N GLN A 209 -17.89 -9.97 3.85
CA GLN A 209 -19.02 -10.89 3.93
C GLN A 209 -18.81 -11.92 5.06
N GLU A 210 -17.61 -12.48 5.20
CA GLU A 210 -17.27 -13.46 6.24
C GLU A 210 -17.49 -12.91 7.65
N THR A 211 -17.21 -11.62 7.84
CA THR A 211 -17.28 -10.94 9.15
C THR A 211 -18.62 -10.24 9.39
N GLN A 212 -19.64 -10.54 8.59
CA GLN A 212 -20.94 -9.85 8.66
C GLN A 212 -20.77 -8.31 8.64
N TRP A 213 -20.05 -7.84 7.63
CA TRP A 213 -19.70 -6.44 7.39
C TRP A 213 -18.84 -5.84 8.51
N LEU A 214 -17.83 -6.59 8.94
CA LEU A 214 -16.94 -6.28 10.08
C LEU A 214 -17.66 -6.20 11.44
N GLY A 215 -18.92 -6.66 11.52
CA GLY A 215 -19.69 -6.70 12.77
C GLY A 215 -19.39 -7.92 13.64
N LYS A 216 -18.82 -8.99 13.09
CA LYS A 216 -18.60 -10.27 13.79
C LYS A 216 -17.24 -10.88 13.44
N MET A 217 -16.35 -11.00 14.43
CA MET A 217 -14.99 -11.53 14.25
C MET A 217 -14.82 -12.98 14.69
N HIS A 218 -15.80 -13.56 15.38
CA HIS A 218 -15.85 -14.96 15.78
C HIS A 218 -17.25 -15.52 15.54
N GLU A 219 -17.32 -16.65 14.84
CA GLU A 219 -18.58 -17.33 14.53
C GLU A 219 -19.38 -17.68 15.79
N ASN A 220 -18.69 -18.13 16.83
CA ASN A 220 -19.22 -18.54 18.14
C ASN A 220 -20.43 -19.47 18.03
N ASN A 221 -20.30 -20.50 17.21
CA ASN A 221 -21.38 -21.45 16.92
C ASN A 221 -21.13 -22.78 17.64
N SER A 222 -21.62 -22.91 18.86
CA SER A 222 -21.38 -24.09 19.71
C SER A 222 -21.98 -25.38 19.17
N SER A 223 -22.93 -25.32 18.22
CA SER A 223 -23.52 -26.51 17.59
C SER A 223 -22.73 -26.96 16.35
N ALA A 224 -21.80 -26.14 15.85
CA ALA A 224 -20.98 -26.52 14.71
C ALA A 224 -20.09 -27.71 15.06
N LYS A 225 -19.99 -28.68 14.15
CA LYS A 225 -19.15 -29.89 14.30
C LYS A 225 -17.66 -29.59 14.54
N TYR A 226 -17.20 -28.39 14.18
CA TYR A 226 -15.82 -27.95 14.34
C TYR A 226 -15.59 -27.07 15.59
N PHE A 227 -16.62 -26.72 16.36
CA PHE A 227 -16.44 -25.96 17.61
C PHE A 227 -15.53 -26.72 18.60
N PRO A 228 -14.66 -26.06 19.39
CA PRO A 228 -14.38 -24.62 19.48
C PRO A 228 -13.40 -24.08 18.43
N TRP A 229 -13.09 -24.84 17.38
CA TRP A 229 -12.19 -24.46 16.27
C TRP A 229 -12.94 -23.82 15.08
N ASP A 230 -14.01 -23.10 15.41
CA ASP A 230 -14.86 -22.33 14.52
C ASP A 230 -14.20 -21.04 13.99
N GLY A 231 -14.87 -20.38 13.06
CA GLY A 231 -14.32 -19.27 12.30
C GLY A 231 -13.91 -18.07 13.16
N ARG A 232 -12.66 -17.60 13.03
CA ARG A 232 -12.17 -16.36 13.65
C ARG A 232 -11.41 -15.48 12.67
N GLY A 233 -11.44 -14.17 12.89
CA GLY A 233 -10.71 -13.18 12.11
C GLY A 233 -11.39 -12.84 10.77
N LEU A 234 -10.67 -12.08 9.93
CA LEU A 234 -11.23 -11.48 8.71
C LEU A 234 -11.63 -12.49 7.63
N LEU A 235 -10.97 -13.64 7.54
CA LEU A 235 -11.31 -14.72 6.60
C LEU A 235 -11.78 -15.99 7.33
N GLN A 236 -12.29 -15.83 8.57
CA GLN A 236 -12.91 -16.90 9.37
C GLN A 236 -12.08 -18.20 9.38
N LEU A 237 -10.85 -18.13 9.90
CA LEU A 237 -9.95 -19.28 10.02
C LEU A 237 -10.65 -20.40 10.82
N THR A 238 -10.87 -21.54 10.18
CA THR A 238 -11.70 -22.64 10.71
C THR A 238 -10.94 -23.96 10.65
N TRP A 239 -11.25 -24.89 11.55
CA TRP A 239 -10.63 -26.21 11.74
C TRP A 239 -9.25 -26.20 12.38
N PRO A 240 -8.94 -27.19 13.25
CA PRO A 240 -7.70 -27.21 14.01
C PRO A 240 -6.44 -27.24 13.15
N GLY A 241 -6.50 -27.88 11.97
CA GLY A 241 -5.38 -27.92 11.03
C GLY A 241 -4.93 -26.53 10.58
N ASN A 242 -5.87 -25.62 10.32
CA ASN A 242 -5.58 -24.25 9.91
C ASN A 242 -5.02 -23.41 11.08
N TYR A 243 -5.56 -23.57 12.29
CA TYR A 243 -4.99 -22.93 13.48
C TYR A 243 -3.56 -23.41 13.77
N VAL A 244 -3.29 -24.71 13.72
CA VAL A 244 -1.94 -25.27 13.89
C VAL A 244 -0.99 -24.72 12.82
N LYS A 245 -1.44 -24.65 11.55
CA LYS A 245 -0.66 -24.07 10.45
C LYS A 245 -0.34 -22.59 10.73
N TYR A 246 -1.31 -21.83 11.23
CA TYR A 246 -1.12 -20.43 11.61
C TYR A 246 -0.15 -20.26 12.78
N TRP A 247 -0.26 -21.09 13.81
CA TRP A 247 0.64 -21.05 14.96
C TRP A 247 2.08 -21.33 14.54
N LYS A 248 2.31 -22.35 13.70
CA LYS A 248 3.63 -22.63 13.12
C LYS A 248 4.15 -21.45 12.28
N PHE A 249 3.29 -20.83 11.47
CA PHE A 249 3.65 -19.61 10.73
C PHE A 249 4.06 -18.46 11.66
N ARG A 250 3.43 -18.33 12.84
CA ARG A 250 3.83 -17.38 13.89
C ARG A 250 5.11 -17.77 14.62
N GLY A 251 5.78 -18.85 14.24
CA GLY A 251 6.99 -19.37 14.88
C GLY A 251 6.73 -20.13 16.18
N ARG A 252 5.47 -20.46 16.48
CA ARG A 252 5.09 -21.18 17.70
C ARG A 252 5.34 -22.68 17.52
N LYS A 253 5.79 -23.34 18.58
CA LYS A 253 6.02 -24.80 18.60
C LYS A 253 4.73 -25.52 18.99
N VAL A 254 4.35 -26.52 18.21
CA VAL A 254 3.18 -27.38 18.47
C VAL A 254 3.65 -28.83 18.50
N PRO A 255 3.49 -29.56 19.62
CA PRO A 255 3.96 -30.94 19.74
C PRO A 255 3.35 -31.87 18.69
N SER A 256 4.16 -32.73 18.06
CA SER A 256 3.69 -33.70 17.06
C SER A 256 2.56 -34.61 17.57
N PRO A 257 2.58 -35.13 18.83
CA PRO A 257 1.47 -35.91 19.36
C PRO A 257 0.14 -35.16 19.37
N LEU A 258 0.17 -33.86 19.73
CA LEU A 258 -1.02 -33.02 19.71
C LEU A 258 -1.52 -32.79 18.28
N VAL A 259 -0.63 -32.55 17.32
CA VAL A 259 -1.01 -32.41 15.91
C VAL A 259 -1.73 -33.66 15.41
N SER A 260 -1.19 -34.86 15.71
CA SER A 260 -1.83 -36.13 15.36
C SER A 260 -3.20 -36.29 16.02
N ALA A 261 -3.33 -35.92 17.30
CA ALA A 261 -4.59 -35.99 18.03
C ALA A 261 -5.65 -35.04 17.42
N LEU A 262 -5.27 -33.81 17.08
CA LEU A 262 -6.15 -32.83 16.42
C LEU A 262 -6.58 -33.30 15.02
N THR A 263 -5.68 -33.92 14.26
CA THR A 263 -6.02 -34.51 12.95
C THR A 263 -6.99 -35.67 13.09
N ALA A 264 -6.81 -36.55 14.08
CA ALA A 264 -7.74 -37.64 14.35
C ALA A 264 -9.11 -37.11 14.80
N ALA A 265 -9.13 -36.14 15.72
CA ALA A 265 -10.35 -35.51 16.20
C ALA A 265 -11.14 -34.81 15.09
N HIS A 266 -10.46 -34.11 14.17
CA HIS A 266 -11.09 -33.55 12.97
C HIS A 266 -11.78 -34.64 12.14
N LYS A 267 -11.08 -35.73 11.81
CA LYS A 267 -11.68 -36.85 11.04
C LYS A 267 -12.91 -37.43 11.75
N SER A 268 -12.83 -37.61 13.07
CA SER A 268 -13.98 -38.08 13.86
C SER A 268 -15.15 -37.10 13.83
N ALA A 269 -14.89 -35.79 13.93
CA ALA A 269 -15.91 -34.77 13.84
C ALA A 269 -16.58 -34.70 12.47
N ASP A 270 -15.82 -34.89 11.39
CA ASP A 270 -16.39 -34.99 10.03
C ASP A 270 -17.28 -36.21 9.86
N ASN A 271 -16.86 -37.37 10.38
CA ASN A 271 -17.60 -38.63 10.25
C ASN A 271 -18.87 -38.66 11.09
N THR A 272 -18.83 -38.08 12.30
CA THR A 272 -19.94 -38.13 13.25
C THR A 272 -20.86 -36.91 13.17
N GLY A 273 -20.41 -35.83 12.52
CA GLY A 273 -21.08 -34.54 12.58
C GLY A 273 -21.06 -33.89 13.97
N SER A 274 -20.24 -34.40 14.90
CA SER A 274 -20.21 -33.97 16.30
C SER A 274 -18.88 -33.32 16.68
N ASN A 275 -18.95 -32.28 17.50
CA ASN A 275 -17.78 -31.56 18.00
C ASN A 275 -17.18 -32.15 19.27
N SER A 276 -17.76 -33.23 19.82
CA SER A 276 -17.34 -33.83 21.09
C SER A 276 -15.85 -34.20 21.09
N HIS A 277 -15.32 -34.69 19.96
CA HIS A 277 -13.92 -35.06 19.81
C HIS A 277 -12.96 -33.85 19.76
N LEU A 278 -13.47 -32.67 19.43
CA LEU A 278 -12.69 -31.43 19.29
C LEU A 278 -12.74 -30.55 20.55
N ALA A 279 -13.53 -30.94 21.55
CA ALA A 279 -13.64 -30.21 22.82
C ALA A 279 -12.28 -30.10 23.52
N ASP A 280 -12.02 -28.94 24.14
CA ASP A 280 -10.76 -28.67 24.82
C ASP A 280 -10.45 -29.74 25.89
N SER A 281 -11.47 -30.18 26.65
CA SER A 281 -11.34 -31.23 27.67
C SER A 281 -10.86 -32.58 27.11
N GLN A 282 -11.17 -32.90 25.85
CA GLN A 282 -10.70 -34.13 25.19
C GLN A 282 -9.26 -34.00 24.69
N LEU A 283 -8.83 -32.78 24.36
CA LEU A 283 -7.53 -32.50 23.76
C LEU A 283 -6.47 -32.10 24.79
N THR A 284 -6.85 -31.59 25.96
CA THR A 284 -5.92 -31.26 27.04
C THR A 284 -5.08 -32.46 27.49
N PRO A 285 -5.67 -33.66 27.73
CA PRO A 285 -4.88 -34.88 28.00
C PRO A 285 -3.95 -35.30 26.84
N LYS A 286 -4.16 -34.76 25.64
CA LYS A 286 -3.34 -35.00 24.44
C LYS A 286 -2.31 -33.89 24.19
N GLY A 287 -2.14 -32.96 25.14
CA GLY A 287 -1.13 -31.91 25.12
C GLY A 287 -1.64 -30.53 24.69
N LEU A 288 -2.95 -30.31 24.55
CA LEU A 288 -3.49 -28.96 24.33
C LEU A 288 -3.38 -28.14 25.62
N THR A 289 -2.53 -27.12 25.60
CA THR A 289 -2.30 -26.27 26.77
C THR A 289 -3.25 -25.07 26.80
N ALA A 290 -3.43 -24.46 27.97
CA ALA A 290 -4.16 -23.20 28.12
C ALA A 290 -3.57 -22.07 27.25
N GLU A 291 -2.25 -22.08 27.04
CA GLU A 291 -1.60 -21.13 26.13
C GLU A 291 -2.02 -21.33 24.67
N MET A 292 -2.14 -22.57 24.20
CA MET A 292 -2.61 -22.86 22.84
C MET A 292 -4.08 -22.52 22.65
N ILE A 293 -4.91 -22.70 23.68
CA ILE A 293 -6.29 -22.21 23.68
C ILE A 293 -6.31 -20.68 23.54
N ARG A 294 -5.49 -19.96 24.31
CA ARG A 294 -5.33 -18.50 24.14
C ARG A 294 -4.85 -18.13 22.74
N TRP A 295 -3.95 -18.90 22.13
CA TRP A 295 -3.49 -18.67 20.76
C TRP A 295 -4.59 -18.84 19.71
N ARG A 296 -5.58 -19.71 19.95
CA ARG A 296 -6.79 -19.83 19.12
C ARG A 296 -7.64 -18.57 19.24
N ASP A 297 -7.92 -18.18 20.47
CA ASP A 297 -8.76 -17.02 20.78
C ASP A 297 -8.16 -15.69 20.34
N ASP A 298 -6.83 -15.56 20.37
CA ASP A 298 -6.10 -14.38 19.91
C ASP A 298 -6.42 -14.03 18.44
N VAL A 299 -6.83 -15.00 17.61
CA VAL A 299 -7.23 -14.78 16.20
C VAL A 299 -8.48 -13.90 16.08
N GLU A 300 -9.32 -13.86 17.11
CA GLU A 300 -10.42 -12.90 17.22
C GLU A 300 -9.98 -11.68 18.05
N LYS A 301 -9.43 -11.92 19.25
CA LYS A 301 -9.27 -10.90 20.29
C LYS A 301 -8.14 -9.90 20.02
N LYS A 302 -7.13 -10.28 19.23
CA LYS A 302 -5.97 -9.42 18.93
C LYS A 302 -6.02 -8.98 17.47
N PRO A 303 -6.14 -7.67 17.19
CA PRO A 303 -6.15 -7.14 15.83
C PRO A 303 -4.98 -7.63 14.95
N VAL A 304 -3.78 -7.75 15.53
CA VAL A 304 -2.59 -8.26 14.80
C VAL A 304 -2.75 -9.72 14.37
N ASP A 305 -3.40 -10.55 15.17
CA ASP A 305 -3.63 -11.96 14.86
C ASP A 305 -4.84 -12.17 13.96
N ALA A 306 -5.89 -11.35 14.11
CA ALA A 306 -7.03 -11.30 13.21
C ALA A 306 -6.62 -10.93 11.77
N THR A 307 -5.69 -9.99 11.60
CA THR A 307 -5.24 -9.54 10.26
C THR A 307 -4.16 -10.44 9.68
N ASN A 308 -3.20 -10.91 10.51
CA ASN A 308 -2.16 -11.81 10.03
C ASN A 308 -2.69 -13.20 9.67
N SER A 309 -3.69 -13.72 10.38
CA SER A 309 -4.30 -15.02 10.04
C SER A 309 -4.95 -14.98 8.66
N ALA A 310 -5.69 -13.90 8.36
CA ALA A 310 -6.30 -13.69 7.07
C ALA A 310 -5.27 -13.53 5.94
N GLY A 311 -4.22 -12.73 6.15
CA GLY A 311 -3.15 -12.60 5.17
C GLY A 311 -2.36 -13.90 4.94
N ALA A 312 -2.10 -14.66 6.01
CA ALA A 312 -1.45 -15.97 5.89
C ALA A 312 -2.35 -16.97 5.15
N TYR A 313 -3.65 -16.99 5.46
CA TYR A 313 -4.62 -17.84 4.76
C TYR A 313 -4.71 -17.49 3.27
N TRP A 314 -4.81 -16.19 2.94
CA TRP A 314 -4.76 -15.69 1.56
C TRP A 314 -3.52 -16.18 0.79
N ALA A 315 -2.34 -16.16 1.43
CA ALA A 315 -1.11 -16.66 0.84
C ALA A 315 -1.14 -18.19 0.65
N TRP A 316 -1.61 -18.95 1.64
CA TRP A 316 -1.65 -20.42 1.57
C TRP A 316 -2.60 -20.95 0.50
N THR A 317 -3.75 -20.30 0.33
CA THR A 317 -4.73 -20.67 -0.69
C THR A 317 -4.32 -20.19 -2.08
N GLN A 318 -3.26 -19.37 -2.18
CA GLN A 318 -2.77 -18.77 -3.42
C GLN A 318 -3.84 -17.93 -4.13
N ALA A 319 -4.78 -17.34 -3.37
CA ALA A 319 -5.87 -16.52 -3.88
C ALA A 319 -5.39 -15.36 -4.78
N ALA A 320 -4.20 -14.82 -4.50
CA ALA A 320 -3.56 -13.78 -5.32
C ALA A 320 -3.44 -14.14 -6.81
N LYS A 321 -3.14 -15.41 -7.14
CA LYS A 321 -2.95 -15.85 -8.53
C LYS A 321 -4.19 -15.63 -9.40
N LEU A 322 -5.37 -15.79 -8.81
CA LEU A 322 -6.64 -15.56 -9.49
C LEU A 322 -7.00 -14.06 -9.42
N ALA A 323 -6.79 -13.42 -8.28
CA ALA A 323 -7.10 -12.00 -8.09
C ALA A 323 -6.26 -11.05 -8.98
N ASP A 324 -5.12 -11.49 -9.50
CA ASP A 324 -4.31 -10.72 -10.45
C ASP A 324 -4.86 -10.71 -11.88
N LYS A 325 -5.81 -11.58 -12.20
CA LYS A 325 -6.42 -11.58 -13.54
C LYS A 325 -7.38 -10.40 -13.67
N SER A 326 -7.44 -9.81 -14.86
CA SER A 326 -8.36 -8.71 -15.16
C SER A 326 -9.82 -9.14 -14.96
N PRO A 327 -10.60 -8.45 -14.11
CA PRO A 327 -11.99 -8.79 -13.90
C PRO A 327 -12.86 -8.35 -15.09
N VAL A 328 -13.80 -9.20 -15.48
CA VAL A 328 -14.90 -8.86 -16.37
C VAL A 328 -16.18 -8.82 -15.53
N MET A 329 -16.83 -7.66 -15.49
CA MET A 329 -18.05 -7.44 -14.71
C MET A 329 -19.27 -7.73 -15.59
N VAL A 330 -20.12 -8.64 -15.14
CA VAL A 330 -21.34 -9.05 -15.85
C VAL A 330 -22.55 -8.61 -15.04
N ARG A 331 -23.41 -7.77 -15.64
CA ARG A 331 -24.68 -7.34 -15.03
C ARG A 331 -25.63 -8.54 -14.98
N VAL A 332 -26.10 -8.87 -13.79
CA VAL A 332 -27.03 -9.98 -13.54
C VAL A 332 -28.35 -9.43 -13.02
N VAL A 333 -29.43 -9.89 -13.63
CA VAL A 333 -30.80 -9.59 -13.22
C VAL A 333 -31.43 -10.86 -12.64
N ARG A 334 -32.09 -10.72 -11.50
CA ARG A 334 -32.85 -11.80 -10.84
C ARG A 334 -34.23 -11.30 -10.46
N GLU A 335 -35.23 -12.12 -10.70
CA GLU A 335 -36.61 -11.83 -10.31
C GLU A 335 -37.00 -12.72 -9.13
N SER A 336 -37.59 -12.13 -8.10
CA SER A 336 -38.11 -12.86 -6.93
C SER A 336 -39.20 -12.05 -6.26
N GLY A 337 -40.34 -12.68 -5.98
CA GLY A 337 -41.49 -12.03 -5.32
C GLY A 337 -42.01 -10.79 -6.06
N GLY A 338 -42.01 -10.80 -7.41
CA GLY A 338 -42.45 -9.68 -8.23
C GLY A 338 -41.51 -8.46 -8.23
N LYS A 339 -40.31 -8.59 -7.65
CA LYS A 339 -39.27 -7.56 -7.64
C LYS A 339 -38.08 -7.99 -8.49
N GLN A 340 -37.49 -7.02 -9.16
CA GLN A 340 -36.25 -7.20 -9.90
C GLN A 340 -35.06 -6.77 -9.03
N PHE A 341 -34.04 -7.62 -8.96
CA PHE A 341 -32.79 -7.37 -8.26
C PHE A 341 -31.64 -7.40 -9.26
N VAL A 342 -30.75 -6.41 -9.14
CA VAL A 342 -29.60 -6.25 -10.03
C VAL A 342 -28.32 -6.27 -9.21
N TYR A 343 -27.33 -7.01 -9.69
CA TYR A 343 -25.96 -7.00 -9.16
C TYR A 343 -24.98 -7.33 -10.28
N TYR A 344 -23.68 -7.17 -10.02
CA TYR A 344 -22.65 -7.57 -10.96
C TYR A 344 -21.92 -8.81 -10.46
N SER A 345 -21.74 -9.79 -11.32
CA SER A 345 -20.89 -10.96 -11.06
C SER A 345 -19.57 -10.85 -11.80
N CYS A 346 -18.53 -11.46 -11.25
CA CYS A 346 -17.24 -11.60 -11.92
C CYS A 346 -16.72 -13.03 -11.73
N GLU A 347 -16.44 -13.74 -12.84
CA GLU A 347 -15.98 -15.13 -12.79
C GLU A 347 -14.66 -15.27 -12.04
N VAL A 348 -13.68 -14.42 -12.37
CA VAL A 348 -12.35 -14.41 -11.74
C VAL A 348 -12.48 -14.22 -10.23
N PHE A 349 -13.28 -13.24 -9.79
CA PHE A 349 -13.54 -13.04 -8.37
C PHE A 349 -14.30 -14.23 -7.76
N GLY A 350 -15.26 -14.82 -8.47
CA GLY A 350 -15.95 -16.03 -8.03
C GLY A 350 -14.99 -17.19 -7.78
N GLN A 351 -13.97 -17.37 -8.63
CA GLN A 351 -12.91 -18.35 -8.41
C GLN A 351 -12.06 -18.01 -7.17
N VAL A 352 -11.77 -16.72 -6.92
CA VAL A 352 -11.11 -16.28 -5.67
C VAL A 352 -11.96 -16.60 -4.45
N ALA A 353 -13.26 -16.29 -4.49
CA ALA A 353 -14.19 -16.56 -3.39
C ALA A 353 -14.32 -18.07 -3.14
N ALA A 354 -14.38 -18.88 -4.19
CA ALA A 354 -14.32 -20.34 -4.07
C ALA A 354 -12.99 -20.81 -3.48
N THR A 355 -11.87 -20.22 -3.90
CA THR A 355 -10.53 -20.54 -3.37
C THR A 355 -10.44 -20.27 -1.86
N VAL A 356 -10.97 -19.13 -1.41
CA VAL A 356 -11.05 -18.80 0.02
C VAL A 356 -11.96 -19.78 0.76
N ASN A 357 -13.15 -20.07 0.21
CA ASN A 357 -14.16 -20.94 0.84
C ASN A 357 -13.71 -22.41 0.94
N PHE A 358 -13.00 -22.94 -0.06
CA PHE A 358 -12.57 -24.34 -0.11
C PHE A 358 -11.12 -24.56 0.35
N GLY A 359 -10.35 -23.49 0.56
CA GLY A 359 -8.98 -23.56 1.09
C GLY A 359 -7.91 -23.97 0.08
N SER A 360 -8.22 -23.99 -1.22
CA SER A 360 -7.28 -24.28 -2.30
C SER A 360 -7.73 -23.66 -3.62
N PRO A 361 -6.80 -23.40 -4.58
CA PRO A 361 -7.16 -22.80 -5.87
C PRO A 361 -8.28 -23.56 -6.59
N VAL A 362 -9.33 -22.83 -6.99
CA VAL A 362 -10.46 -23.37 -7.74
C VAL A 362 -10.42 -22.87 -9.18
N HIS A 363 -10.26 -23.80 -10.12
CA HIS A 363 -10.31 -23.52 -11.57
C HIS A 363 -11.65 -23.89 -12.20
N ASP A 364 -12.35 -24.88 -11.62
CA ASP A 364 -13.69 -25.27 -12.04
C ASP A 364 -14.73 -24.23 -11.60
N VAL A 365 -15.23 -23.46 -12.58
CA VAL A 365 -16.19 -22.38 -12.39
C VAL A 365 -17.53 -22.84 -11.83
N THR A 366 -17.89 -24.12 -11.98
CA THR A 366 -19.15 -24.65 -11.43
C THR A 366 -19.17 -24.63 -9.91
N LYS A 367 -17.99 -24.67 -9.26
CA LYS A 367 -17.85 -24.59 -7.80
C LYS A 367 -18.18 -23.21 -7.24
N ILE A 368 -18.23 -22.16 -8.08
CA ILE A 368 -18.63 -20.81 -7.66
C ILE A 368 -20.05 -20.83 -7.07
N ASN A 369 -20.95 -21.64 -7.65
CA ASN A 369 -22.34 -21.77 -7.18
C ASN A 369 -22.46 -22.42 -5.79
N LYS A 370 -21.40 -23.06 -5.30
CA LYS A 370 -21.34 -23.69 -3.98
C LYS A 370 -20.75 -22.78 -2.90
N VAL A 371 -20.33 -21.56 -3.26
CA VAL A 371 -19.75 -20.60 -2.33
C VAL A 371 -20.84 -19.94 -1.51
N ASN A 372 -20.71 -20.00 -0.18
CA ASN A 372 -21.67 -19.37 0.71
C ASN A 372 -21.67 -17.84 0.52
N GLY A 373 -22.86 -17.28 0.30
CA GLY A 373 -23.06 -15.83 0.14
C GLY A 373 -22.44 -15.23 -1.13
N ILE A 374 -22.25 -16.02 -2.20
CA ILE A 374 -21.56 -15.55 -3.42
C ILE A 374 -22.14 -14.28 -4.04
N ILE A 375 -23.47 -14.07 -3.96
CA ILE A 375 -24.11 -12.84 -4.46
C ILE A 375 -23.64 -11.63 -3.63
N ALA A 376 -23.72 -11.72 -2.30
CA ALA A 376 -23.27 -10.66 -1.41
C ALA A 376 -21.75 -10.39 -1.52
N ARG A 377 -20.94 -11.45 -1.71
CA ARG A 377 -19.49 -11.31 -1.98
C ARG A 377 -19.24 -10.54 -3.28
N ASN A 378 -19.99 -10.82 -4.34
CA ASN A 378 -19.87 -10.11 -5.60
C ASN A 378 -20.25 -8.63 -5.47
N GLN A 379 -21.26 -8.31 -4.67
CA GLN A 379 -21.61 -6.91 -4.37
C GLN A 379 -20.53 -6.20 -3.56
N ALA A 380 -19.96 -6.88 -2.56
CA ALA A 380 -18.85 -6.36 -1.78
C ALA A 380 -17.60 -6.12 -2.66
N TYR A 381 -17.29 -7.06 -3.56
CA TYR A 381 -16.22 -6.93 -4.54
C TYR A 381 -16.45 -5.76 -5.50
N THR A 382 -17.66 -5.65 -6.04
CA THR A 382 -18.05 -4.55 -6.93
C THR A 382 -17.91 -3.20 -6.24
N ASN A 383 -18.36 -3.09 -4.99
CA ASN A 383 -18.21 -1.87 -4.20
C ASN A 383 -16.73 -1.56 -3.91
N ALA A 384 -15.93 -2.57 -3.55
CA ALA A 384 -14.50 -2.40 -3.32
C ALA A 384 -13.74 -1.99 -4.59
N LEU A 385 -14.14 -2.48 -5.78
CA LEU A 385 -13.58 -2.03 -7.04
C LEU A 385 -13.84 -0.54 -7.28
N VAL A 386 -15.06 -0.05 -7.05
CA VAL A 386 -15.39 1.38 -7.20
C VAL A 386 -14.57 2.25 -6.24
N VAL A 387 -14.31 1.78 -5.03
CA VAL A 387 -13.53 2.54 -4.03
C VAL A 387 -12.02 2.51 -4.32
N LEU A 388 -11.49 1.39 -4.82
CA LEU A 388 -10.05 1.15 -4.88
C LEU A 388 -9.44 1.33 -6.28
N THR A 389 -10.25 1.55 -7.32
CA THR A 389 -9.78 1.59 -8.72
C THR A 389 -10.38 2.77 -9.47
N GLU A 390 -9.68 3.25 -10.51
CA GLU A 390 -10.08 4.44 -11.27
C GLU A 390 -10.71 4.11 -12.64
N GLN A 391 -10.64 2.86 -13.12
CA GLN A 391 -11.00 2.50 -14.51
C GLN A 391 -11.68 1.12 -14.61
N MET A 392 -12.90 1.02 -14.09
CA MET A 392 -13.69 -0.20 -14.18
C MET A 392 -14.80 -0.07 -15.22
N ASN A 393 -15.07 -1.17 -15.92
CA ASN A 393 -16.10 -1.23 -16.95
C ASN A 393 -17.31 -2.01 -16.43
N PHE A 394 -18.42 -1.30 -16.21
CA PHE A 394 -19.71 -1.90 -15.83
C PHE A 394 -20.70 -1.72 -16.98
N PRO A 395 -21.17 -2.82 -17.63
CA PRO A 395 -22.24 -2.72 -18.62
C PRO A 395 -23.58 -2.39 -17.95
N ASP A 396 -24.35 -1.48 -18.53
CA ASP A 396 -25.74 -1.20 -18.15
C ASP A 396 -26.73 -2.18 -18.82
N ALA A 397 -28.04 -1.92 -18.69
CA ALA A 397 -29.09 -2.76 -19.27
C ALA A 397 -29.05 -2.82 -20.82
N THR A 398 -28.42 -1.85 -21.48
CA THR A 398 -28.26 -1.77 -22.94
C THR A 398 -26.88 -2.26 -23.41
N GLY A 399 -25.99 -2.62 -22.48
CA GLY A 399 -24.60 -2.99 -22.76
C GLY A 399 -23.65 -1.80 -22.88
N LYS A 400 -24.12 -0.57 -22.64
CA LYS A 400 -23.25 0.61 -22.59
C LYS A 400 -22.37 0.54 -21.34
N ILE A 401 -21.09 0.86 -21.50
CA ILE A 401 -20.11 0.81 -20.42
C ILE A 401 -20.15 2.10 -19.60
N SER A 402 -20.11 1.94 -18.28
CA SER A 402 -20.05 2.99 -17.26
C SER A 402 -18.93 2.69 -16.25
N GLU A 403 -18.35 3.75 -15.67
CA GLU A 403 -17.38 3.64 -14.57
C GLU A 403 -18.03 3.23 -13.23
N LEU A 404 -19.34 3.43 -13.11
CA LEU A 404 -20.13 3.05 -11.95
C LEU A 404 -21.13 1.94 -12.30
N PRO A 405 -21.37 0.97 -11.40
CA PRO A 405 -22.37 -0.06 -11.60
C PRO A 405 -23.79 0.52 -11.54
N ASP A 406 -24.73 -0.11 -12.24
CA ASP A 406 -26.15 0.24 -12.17
C ASP A 406 -26.97 -0.89 -11.52
N PRO A 407 -27.62 -0.66 -10.36
CA PRO A 407 -27.60 0.57 -9.55
C PRO A 407 -26.37 0.66 -8.64
N PHE A 408 -25.96 1.89 -8.29
CA PHE A 408 -24.92 2.15 -7.28
C PHE A 408 -25.35 3.21 -6.28
N LYS A 409 -25.08 2.95 -5.00
CA LYS A 409 -25.24 3.92 -3.92
C LYS A 409 -23.96 3.96 -3.10
N ALA A 410 -23.23 5.05 -3.22
CA ALA A 410 -22.03 5.27 -2.42
C ALA A 410 -22.38 5.31 -0.92
N ARG A 411 -21.58 4.63 -0.11
CA ARG A 411 -21.62 4.83 1.35
C ARG A 411 -20.94 6.16 1.67
N ARG A 412 -21.75 7.14 2.05
CA ARG A 412 -21.25 8.40 2.60
C ARG A 412 -20.82 8.17 4.06
N GLN A 413 -19.74 8.84 4.46
CA GLN A 413 -19.21 8.78 5.83
C GLN A 413 -20.22 9.32 6.83
#